data_AF-A0A5N7W8H2-F1
#
_entry.id   AF-A0A5N7W8H2-F1
#
_cell.length_a   1.000
_cell.length_b   1.000
_cell.length_c   1.000
_cell.angle_alpha   90.00
_cell.angle_beta   90.00
_cell.angle_gamma   90.00
#
_symmetry.space_group_name_H-M   'P 1'
#
loop_
_entity.id
_entity.type
_entity.pdbx_description
1 polymer ?
#
loop_
_entity_poly.entity_id
_entity_poly.type
_entity_poly.pdbx_seq_one_letter_code
_entity_poly.pdbx_strand_id
1 'polypeptide(L)'
;MISHLDHLVLTTANEAQCIHFYTEVLGMRLESFIGGNPPVERKAFVFGQQKINLHVKGREFEPKAHTPVPGALDLCFLASVPLDKVIMRLQQLSVPIAEGPVMRTGATSKIRSIYVRDPDLNLIEISEPA
;
A
#
# COMPACT_ATOMS: atom_id res chain seq x y z
N MET A 1 -24.69 -4.88 -8.34
CA MET A 1 -23.81 -3.76 -8.78
C MET A 1 -22.83 -3.45 -7.64
N ILE A 2 -21.59 -3.03 -7.91
CA ILE A 2 -20.48 -2.88 -6.93
C ILE A 2 -20.53 -1.52 -6.19
N SER A 3 -20.05 -1.46 -4.93
CA SER A 3 -20.04 -0.24 -4.09
C SER A 3 -18.66 0.42 -3.99
N HIS A 4 -17.63 -0.30 -3.52
CA HIS A 4 -16.26 0.20 -3.31
C HIS A 4 -15.26 -0.96 -3.29
N LEU A 5 -13.96 -0.65 -3.31
CA LEU A 5 -12.90 -1.62 -3.06
C LEU A 5 -12.76 -1.86 -1.56
N ASP A 6 -13.06 -3.07 -1.10
CA ASP A 6 -12.92 -3.45 0.31
C ASP A 6 -11.44 -3.67 0.68
N HIS A 7 -10.75 -4.51 -0.09
CA HIS A 7 -9.33 -4.79 0.06
C HIS A 7 -8.70 -5.23 -1.27
N LEU A 8 -7.37 -5.29 -1.28
CA LEU A 8 -6.59 -5.91 -2.33
C LEU A 8 -5.53 -6.85 -1.74
N VAL A 9 -4.86 -7.63 -2.59
CA VAL A 9 -3.75 -8.50 -2.19
C VAL A 9 -2.45 -7.95 -2.76
N LEU A 10 -1.44 -7.78 -1.89
CA LEU A 10 -0.07 -7.47 -2.27
C LEU A 10 0.76 -8.74 -2.14
N THR A 11 1.54 -9.07 -3.17
CA THR A 11 2.53 -10.14 -3.11
C THR A 11 3.92 -9.54 -2.98
N THR A 12 4.65 -9.87 -1.92
CA THR A 12 6.01 -9.36 -1.66
C THR A 12 7.08 -10.44 -1.82
N ALA A 13 8.28 -10.06 -2.26
CA ALA A 13 9.45 -10.94 -2.19
C ALA A 13 10.11 -10.93 -0.80
N ASN A 14 9.91 -9.89 0.02
CA ASN A 14 10.50 -9.75 1.34
C ASN A 14 9.48 -9.24 2.37
N GLU A 15 8.91 -10.19 3.12
CA GLU A 15 7.86 -9.93 4.12
C GLU A 15 8.28 -8.88 5.16
N ALA A 16 9.51 -8.96 5.69
CA ALA A 16 9.96 -8.07 6.75
C ALA A 16 10.12 -6.63 6.27
N GLN A 17 10.68 -6.43 5.07
CA GLN A 17 10.82 -5.09 4.47
C GLN A 17 9.46 -4.52 4.09
N CYS A 18 8.57 -5.34 3.54
CA CYS A 18 7.20 -4.93 3.22
C CYS A 18 6.45 -4.49 4.49
N ILE A 19 6.52 -5.28 5.56
CA ILE A 19 5.90 -4.93 6.84
C ILE A 19 6.45 -3.59 7.34
N HIS A 20 7.77 -3.45 7.41
CA HIS A 20 8.41 -2.22 7.87
C HIS A 20 7.97 -1.00 7.05
N PHE A 21 7.91 -1.12 5.72
CA PHE A 21 7.49 -0.01 4.86
C PHE A 21 6.04 0.40 5.15
N TYR A 22 5.10 -0.54 5.08
CA TYR A 22 3.69 -0.20 5.24
C TYR A 22 3.33 0.23 6.68
N THR A 23 4.05 -0.22 7.71
CA THR A 23 3.81 0.22 9.09
C THR A 23 4.56 1.51 9.45
N GLU A 24 5.86 1.59 9.19
CA GLU A 24 6.69 2.71 9.67
C GLU A 24 6.70 3.91 8.73
N VAL A 25 6.62 3.67 7.41
CA VAL A 25 6.63 4.71 6.39
C VAL A 25 5.21 5.22 6.14
N LEU A 26 4.26 4.32 5.90
CA LEU A 26 2.87 4.69 5.59
C LEU A 26 1.94 4.73 6.81
N GLY A 27 2.41 4.33 7.99
CA GLY A 27 1.63 4.43 9.23
C GLY A 27 0.43 3.47 9.32
N MET A 28 0.41 2.40 8.51
CA MET A 28 -0.67 1.41 8.57
C MET A 28 -0.50 0.49 9.78
N ARG A 29 -1.61 -0.09 10.26
CA ARG A 29 -1.55 -1.08 11.34
C ARG A 29 -1.41 -2.49 10.77
N LEU A 30 -0.40 -3.23 11.19
CA LEU A 30 -0.31 -4.67 10.89
C LEU A 30 -1.29 -5.45 11.77
N GLU A 31 -2.13 -6.27 11.15
CA GLU A 31 -3.02 -7.21 11.85
C GLU A 31 -2.75 -8.64 11.38
N SER A 32 -2.86 -9.58 12.31
CA SER A 32 -2.84 -11.02 12.03
C SER A 32 -4.22 -11.61 12.31
N PHE A 33 -4.68 -12.49 11.43
CA PHE A 33 -5.98 -13.14 11.54
C PHE A 33 -5.91 -14.57 11.01
N ILE A 34 -6.80 -15.44 11.48
CA ILE A 34 -6.94 -16.79 10.95
C ILE A 34 -7.87 -16.75 9.74
N GLY A 35 -7.42 -17.30 8.61
CA GLY A 35 -8.22 -17.38 7.39
C GLY A 35 -7.87 -18.61 6.56
N GLY A 36 -8.57 -18.79 5.44
CA GLY A 36 -8.38 -19.93 4.55
C GLY A 36 -9.03 -21.22 5.04
N ASN A 37 -8.92 -22.26 4.21
CA ASN A 37 -9.35 -23.62 4.51
C ASN A 37 -8.32 -24.60 3.90
N PRO A 38 -7.49 -25.31 4.69
CA PRO A 38 -7.48 -25.33 6.15
C PRO A 38 -7.06 -23.99 6.79
N PRO A 39 -7.40 -23.75 8.08
CA PRO A 39 -7.08 -22.50 8.77
C PRO A 39 -5.58 -22.23 8.82
N VAL A 40 -5.18 -21.02 8.46
CA VAL A 40 -3.80 -20.54 8.48
C VAL A 40 -3.75 -19.10 8.92
N GLU A 41 -2.68 -18.72 9.62
CA GLU A 41 -2.43 -17.33 9.96
C GLU A 41 -2.15 -16.50 8.69
N ARG A 42 -2.82 -15.36 8.59
CA ARG A 42 -2.67 -14.39 7.51
C ARG A 42 -2.40 -13.01 8.10
N LYS A 43 -1.75 -12.15 7.32
CA LYS A 43 -1.41 -10.78 7.71
C LYS A 43 -2.05 -9.78 6.77
N ALA A 44 -2.40 -8.62 7.30
CA ALA A 44 -2.89 -7.49 6.51
C ALA A 44 -2.43 -6.15 7.10
N PHE A 45 -2.28 -5.16 6.22
CA PHE A 45 -2.09 -3.76 6.57
C PHE A 45 -3.43 -3.05 6.56
N VAL A 46 -3.85 -2.53 7.71
CA VAL A 46 -5.13 -1.83 7.88
C VAL A 46 -4.92 -0.32 7.89
N PHE A 47 -5.74 0.39 7.12
CA PHE A 47 -5.77 1.85 7.02
C PHE A 47 -7.19 2.34 6.76
N GLY A 48 -7.63 3.35 7.51
CA GLY A 48 -9.02 3.81 7.46
C GLY A 48 -9.99 2.66 7.72
N GLN A 49 -10.85 2.35 6.73
CA GLN A 49 -11.82 1.26 6.76
C GLN A 49 -11.50 0.17 5.72
N GLN A 50 -10.27 0.12 5.24
CA GLN A 50 -9.80 -0.80 4.19
C GLN A 50 -8.55 -1.53 4.65
N LYS A 51 -8.15 -2.55 3.89
CA LYS A 51 -6.89 -3.26 4.14
C LYS A 51 -6.20 -3.75 2.87
N ILE A 52 -4.92 -4.08 3.02
CA ILE A 52 -4.13 -4.83 2.03
C ILE A 52 -3.75 -6.16 2.67
N ASN A 53 -4.24 -7.27 2.12
CA ASN A 53 -3.78 -8.60 2.53
C ASN A 53 -2.38 -8.86 1.98
N LEU A 54 -1.52 -9.44 2.81
CA LEU A 54 -0.13 -9.73 2.47
C LEU A 54 0.04 -11.20 2.07
N HIS A 55 0.51 -11.45 0.86
CA HIS A 55 1.03 -12.73 0.40
C HIS A 55 2.55 -12.64 0.23
N VAL A 56 3.25 -13.74 0.47
CA VAL A 56 4.69 -13.83 0.19
C VAL A 56 4.90 -14.67 -1.06
N LYS A 57 5.74 -14.18 -1.98
CA LYS A 57 6.06 -14.87 -3.24
C LYS A 57 6.50 -16.31 -2.99
N GLY A 58 5.90 -17.25 -3.70
CA GLY A 58 6.12 -18.70 -3.54
C GLY A 58 5.40 -19.33 -2.35
N ARG A 59 4.68 -18.54 -1.55
CA ARG A 59 3.87 -18.97 -0.39
C ARG A 59 2.49 -18.28 -0.41
N GLU A 60 1.97 -18.00 -1.60
CA GLU A 60 0.66 -17.34 -1.72
C GLU A 60 -0.49 -18.31 -1.41
N PHE A 61 -1.60 -17.78 -0.93
CA PHE A 61 -2.82 -18.56 -0.71
C PHE A 61 -3.69 -18.60 -1.96
N GLU A 62 -4.36 -19.73 -2.19
CA GLU A 62 -5.39 -19.84 -3.24
C GLU A 62 -6.78 -19.40 -2.73
N PRO A 63 -7.65 -18.86 -3.62
CA PRO A 63 -7.32 -18.40 -4.97
C PRO A 63 -6.49 -17.10 -4.95
N LYS A 64 -5.68 -16.90 -5.98
CA LYS A 64 -4.88 -15.68 -6.17
C LYS A 64 -4.97 -15.13 -7.60
N ALA A 65 -4.35 -13.98 -7.83
CA ALA A 65 -4.15 -13.45 -9.17
C ALA A 65 -3.45 -14.48 -10.06
N HIS A 66 -3.78 -14.52 -11.35
CA HIS A 66 -3.16 -15.45 -12.30
C HIS A 66 -1.63 -15.36 -12.30
N THR A 67 -1.11 -14.14 -12.20
CA THR A 67 0.33 -13.87 -12.11
C THR A 67 0.59 -12.96 -10.89
N PRO A 68 0.85 -13.52 -9.70
CA PRO A 68 1.16 -12.72 -8.51
C PRO A 68 2.61 -12.23 -8.60
N VAL A 69 2.80 -10.97 -8.99
CA VAL A 69 4.12 -10.39 -9.25
C VAL A 69 4.39 -9.28 -8.23
N PRO A 70 5.44 -9.39 -7.40
CA PRO A 70 5.93 -8.26 -6.62
C PRO A 70 6.37 -7.11 -7.53
N GLY A 71 6.03 -5.88 -7.16
CA GLY A 71 6.35 -4.69 -7.94
C GLY A 71 5.34 -4.36 -9.05
N ALA A 72 4.26 -5.12 -9.17
CA ALA A 72 3.25 -4.92 -10.23
C ALA A 72 2.10 -3.98 -9.83
N LEU A 73 2.07 -3.47 -8.59
CA LEU A 73 1.02 -2.58 -8.13
C LEU A 73 1.38 -1.12 -8.39
N ASP A 74 0.36 -0.35 -8.75
CA ASP A 74 0.38 1.11 -8.83
C ASP A 74 -0.85 1.62 -8.08
N LEU A 75 -0.62 2.20 -6.89
CA LEU A 75 -1.67 2.49 -5.90
C LEU A 75 -1.61 3.95 -5.48
N CYS A 76 -2.77 4.61 -5.48
CA CYS A 76 -2.93 5.97 -4.97
C CYS A 76 -3.69 5.96 -3.65
N PHE A 77 -3.11 6.57 -2.62
CA PHE A 77 -3.71 6.75 -1.30
C PHE A 77 -3.92 8.22 -1.00
N LEU A 78 -5.06 8.55 -0.40
CA LEU A 78 -5.27 9.88 0.18
C LEU A 78 -4.70 9.90 1.61
N ALA A 79 -3.77 10.82 1.86
CA ALA A 79 -3.21 11.06 3.17
C ALA A 79 -4.25 11.68 4.11
N SER A 80 -4.25 11.25 5.37
CA SER A 80 -5.07 11.84 6.44
C SER A 80 -4.47 13.11 7.05
N VAL A 81 -3.28 13.50 6.58
CA VAL A 81 -2.52 14.68 7.01
C VAL A 81 -2.07 15.45 5.76
N PRO A 82 -1.74 16.76 5.88
CA PRO A 82 -1.24 17.53 4.75
C PRO A 82 -0.03 16.88 4.07
N LEU A 83 0.02 16.93 2.74
CA LEU A 83 1.05 16.27 1.93
C LEU A 83 2.46 16.75 2.30
N ASP A 84 2.62 18.01 2.70
CA ASP A 84 3.91 18.54 3.14
C ASP A 84 4.42 17.82 4.41
N LYS A 85 3.51 17.42 5.32
CA LYS A 85 3.91 16.62 6.50
C LYS A 85 4.33 15.21 6.10
N VAL A 86 3.67 14.63 5.08
CA VAL A 86 4.08 13.34 4.51
C VAL A 86 5.49 13.46 3.92
N ILE A 87 5.74 14.48 3.08
CA ILE A 87 7.05 14.74 2.47
C ILE A 87 8.14 14.86 3.56
N MET A 88 7.90 15.65 4.60
CA MET A 88 8.83 15.78 5.72
C MET A 88 9.12 14.44 6.41
N ARG A 89 8.08 13.64 6.66
CA ARG A 89 8.22 12.31 7.29
C ARG A 89 9.03 11.36 6.41
N LEU A 90 8.78 11.34 5.10
CA LEU A 90 9.53 10.52 4.15
C LEU A 90 11.02 10.92 4.11
N GLN A 91 11.32 12.23 4.12
CA GLN A 91 12.69 12.73 4.20
C GLN A 91 13.40 12.28 5.48
N GLN A 92 12.72 12.34 6.64
CA GLN A 92 13.28 11.86 7.92
C GLN A 92 13.59 10.36 7.90
N LEU A 93 12.77 9.58 7.19
CA LEU A 93 12.97 8.14 7.00
C LEU A 93 13.91 7.81 5.82
N SER A 94 14.47 8.82 5.15
CA SER A 94 15.31 8.65 3.96
C SER A 94 14.62 7.87 2.83
N VAL A 95 13.30 8.01 2.69
CA VAL A 95 12.54 7.41 1.59
C VAL A 95 12.58 8.35 0.38
N PRO A 96 13.13 7.92 -0.76
CA PRO A 96 13.26 8.77 -1.94
C PRO A 96 11.90 9.02 -2.59
N ILE A 97 11.62 10.30 -2.87
CA ILE A 97 10.47 10.72 -3.68
C ILE A 97 10.89 10.63 -5.15
N ALA A 98 10.20 9.78 -5.91
CA ALA A 98 10.43 9.56 -7.34
C ALA A 98 9.92 10.75 -8.18
N GLU A 99 8.78 11.32 -7.80
CA GLU A 99 8.19 12.50 -8.44
C GLU A 99 7.30 13.24 -7.43
N GLY A 100 7.21 14.57 -7.56
CA GLY A 100 6.26 15.39 -6.82
C GLY A 100 6.90 16.44 -5.91
N PRO A 101 6.08 17.32 -5.30
CA PRO A 101 4.62 17.35 -5.41
C PRO A 101 4.14 17.85 -6.78
N VAL A 102 3.15 17.19 -7.36
CA VAL A 102 2.57 17.50 -8.68
C VAL A 102 1.05 17.36 -8.67
N MET A 103 0.37 18.04 -9.59
CA MET A 103 -1.08 17.93 -9.74
C MET A 103 -1.46 16.69 -10.55
N ARG A 104 -2.51 15.99 -10.11
CA ARG A 104 -3.09 14.81 -10.75
C ARG A 104 -4.62 14.85 -10.71
N THR A 105 -5.22 13.93 -11.44
CA THR A 105 -6.67 13.70 -11.45
C THR A 105 -6.97 12.51 -10.55
N GLY A 106 -7.59 12.77 -9.40
CA GLY A 106 -8.12 11.72 -8.54
C GLY A 106 -9.46 11.22 -9.02
N ALA A 107 -10.00 10.20 -8.33
CA ALA A 107 -11.29 9.62 -8.69
C ALA A 107 -12.47 10.60 -8.59
N THR A 108 -12.42 11.56 -7.66
CA THR A 108 -13.52 12.49 -7.37
C THR A 108 -13.14 13.97 -7.45
N SER A 109 -11.85 14.30 -7.40
CA SER A 109 -11.35 15.68 -7.46
C SER A 109 -9.95 15.73 -8.06
N LYS A 110 -9.45 16.93 -8.36
CA LYS A 110 -8.00 17.12 -8.50
C LYS A 110 -7.32 16.82 -7.18
N ILE A 111 -6.11 16.28 -7.26
CA ILE A 111 -5.29 15.92 -6.12
C ILE A 111 -3.86 16.42 -6.34
N ARG A 112 -3.16 16.69 -5.25
CA ARG A 112 -1.73 16.97 -5.22
C ARG A 112 -1.03 15.71 -4.72
N SER A 113 -0.04 15.23 -5.47
CA SER A 113 0.52 13.89 -5.30
C SER A 113 2.05 13.89 -5.23
N ILE A 114 2.61 12.97 -4.46
CA ILE A 114 4.00 12.51 -4.56
C ILE A 114 4.04 11.02 -4.85
N TYR A 115 5.16 10.54 -5.41
CA TYR A 115 5.36 9.15 -5.76
C TYR A 115 6.59 8.60 -5.05
N VAL A 116 6.47 7.40 -4.49
CA VAL A 116 7.58 6.63 -3.90
C VAL A 116 7.53 5.17 -4.40
N ARG A 117 8.60 4.43 -4.15
CA ARG A 117 8.65 2.97 -4.37
C ARG A 117 8.60 2.26 -3.03
N ASP A 118 7.77 1.23 -2.93
CA ASP A 118 7.90 0.26 -1.84
C ASP A 118 9.12 -0.67 -2.06
N PRO A 119 9.44 -1.59 -1.13
CA PRO A 119 10.60 -2.48 -1.26
C PRO A 119 10.57 -3.41 -2.49
N ASP A 120 9.39 -3.75 -3.01
CA ASP A 120 9.24 -4.57 -4.22
C ASP A 120 9.12 -3.72 -5.49
N LEU A 121 9.26 -2.40 -5.37
CA LEU A 121 9.13 -1.41 -6.44
C LEU A 121 7.70 -1.18 -6.93
N ASN A 122 6.68 -1.53 -6.16
CA ASN A 122 5.33 -1.05 -6.42
C ASN A 122 5.36 0.49 -6.41
N LEU A 123 4.61 1.11 -7.33
CA LEU A 123 4.48 2.56 -7.36
C LEU A 123 3.41 2.97 -6.34
N ILE A 124 3.82 3.76 -5.36
CA ILE A 124 2.93 4.26 -4.32
C ILE A 124 2.79 5.76 -4.49
N GLU A 125 1.61 6.18 -4.92
CA GLU A 125 1.20 7.57 -4.95
C GLU A 125 0.54 7.93 -3.61
N ILE A 126 1.02 9.00 -2.98
CA ILE A 126 0.43 9.55 -1.75
C ILE A 126 -0.05 10.96 -2.08
N SER A 127 -1.31 11.23 -1.78
CA SER A 127 -1.99 12.41 -2.31
C SER A 127 -2.89 13.10 -1.28
N GLU A 128 -3.22 14.35 -1.54
CA GLU A 128 -4.26 15.10 -0.82
C GLU A 128 -5.19 15.78 -1.84
N PRO A 129 -6.49 15.99 -1.52
CA PRO A 129 -7.35 16.85 -2.33
C PRO A 129 -6.72 18.24 -2.51
N ALA A 130 -6.71 18.73 -3.76
CA ALA A 130 -6.13 20.03 -4.09
C ALA A 130 -7.08 21.20 -3.79
#